data_AF-A0A2V5LTL6-F1
#
_entry.id   AF-A0A2V5LTL6-F1
#
_cell.length_a   1.000
_cell.length_b   1.000
_cell.length_c   1.000
_cell.angle_alpha   90.00
_cell.angle_beta   90.00
_cell.angle_gamma   90.00
#
_symmetry.space_group_name_H-M   'P 1'
#
loop_
_entity.id
_entity.type
_entity.pdbx_description
1 polymer ?
#
loop_
_entity_poly.entity_id
_entity_poly.type
_entity_poly.pdbx_seq_one_letter_code
_entity_poly.pdbx_strand_id
1 'polypeptide(L)' 'MLIALAQPLLFEMALLRSIFWLGLFLILTFCFVVLFEYGTRDFANGAQKEYARVKSFVLKRTEEIGQTKKDR' A
#
# COMPACT_ATOMS: atom_id res chain seq x y z
N MET A 1 -6.70 -32.15 -17.16
CA MET A 1 -5.67 -31.59 -18.05
C MET A 1 -6.03 -30.19 -18.58
N LEU A 2 -7.27 -29.95 -19.02
CA LEU A 2 -7.75 -28.63 -19.51
C LEU A 2 -7.68 -27.50 -18.45
N ILE A 3 -7.92 -27.81 -17.18
CA ILE A 3 -7.86 -26.82 -16.08
C ILE A 3 -6.41 -26.32 -15.87
N ALA A 4 -5.41 -27.21 -15.89
CA ALA A 4 -4.02 -26.86 -15.62
C ALA A 4 -3.41 -25.88 -16.66
N LEU A 5 -3.90 -25.90 -17.90
CA LEU A 5 -3.46 -24.97 -18.97
C LEU A 5 -4.11 -23.59 -18.85
N ALA A 6 -5.34 -23.51 -18.31
CA ALA A 6 -6.09 -22.26 -18.15
C ALA A 6 -5.86 -21.56 -16.80
N GLN A 7 -5.45 -22.29 -15.77
CA GLN A 7 -5.14 -21.75 -14.44
C GLN A 7 -4.10 -20.62 -14.43
N PRO A 8 -2.94 -20.69 -15.12
CA PRO A 8 -1.99 -19.58 -15.12
C PRO A 8 -2.59 -18.31 -15.74
N LEU A 9 -3.35 -18.42 -16.83
CA LEU A 9 -4.02 -17.27 -17.47
C LEU A 9 -5.12 -16.64 -16.60
N LEU A 10 -5.89 -17.46 -15.88
CA LEU A 10 -6.92 -17.00 -14.94
C LEU A 10 -6.32 -16.41 -13.65
N PHE A 11 -5.22 -16.99 -13.17
CA PHE A 11 -4.48 -16.51 -12.00
C PHE A 11 -3.89 -15.13 -12.27
N GLU A 12 -3.23 -14.93 -13.41
CA GLU A 12 -2.65 -13.64 -13.81
C GLU A 12 -3.70 -12.52 -13.84
N MET A 13 -4.86 -12.77 -14.47
CA MET A 13 -5.95 -11.79 -14.50
C MET A 13 -6.58 -11.54 -13.13
N ALA A 14 -6.72 -12.58 -12.30
CA ALA A 14 -7.24 -12.46 -10.95
C ALA A 14 -6.27 -11.72 -10.01
N LEU A 15 -4.96 -11.95 -10.15
CA LEU A 15 -3.91 -11.29 -9.39
C LEU A 15 -3.80 -9.83 -9.76
N LEU A 16 -3.77 -9.51 -11.06
CA LEU A 16 -3.72 -8.13 -11.51
C LEU A 16 -4.93 -7.36 -10.99
N ARG A 17 -6.12 -7.96 -11.07
CA ARG A 17 -7.34 -7.36 -10.53
C ARG A 17 -7.27 -7.21 -9.01
N SER A 18 -6.79 -8.23 -8.29
CA SER A 18 -6.63 -8.19 -6.83
C SER A 18 -5.65 -7.10 -6.39
N ILE A 19 -4.45 -7.04 -6.99
CA ILE A 19 -3.44 -6.01 -6.72
C ILE A 19 -4.00 -4.62 -7.03
N PHE A 20 -4.71 -4.48 -8.15
CA PHE A 20 -5.36 -3.22 -8.51
C PHE A 20 -6.38 -2.79 -7.44
N TRP A 21 -7.27 -3.69 -7.01
CA TRP A 21 -8.26 -3.39 -5.97
C TRP A 21 -7.62 -3.12 -4.61
N LEU A 22 -6.58 -3.85 -4.24
CA LEU A 22 -5.81 -3.60 -3.02
C LEU A 22 -5.12 -2.24 -3.04
N GLY A 23 -4.46 -1.90 -4.16
CA GLY A 23 -3.85 -0.58 -4.35
C GLY A 23 -4.87 0.55 -4.30
N LEU A 24 -5.99 0.39 -5.00
CA LEU A 24 -7.10 1.34 -4.98
C LEU A 24 -7.68 1.50 -3.58
N PHE A 25 -7.86 0.40 -2.84
CA PHE A 25 -8.34 0.43 -1.45
C PHE A 25 -7.39 1.19 -0.54
N LEU A 26 -6.08 0.97 -0.65
CA LEU A 26 -5.08 1.69 0.14
C LEU A 26 -5.06 3.19 -0.19
N ILE A 27 -5.11 3.55 -1.47
CA ILE A 27 -5.15 4.95 -1.91
C ILE A 27 -6.42 5.63 -1.40
N LEU A 28 -7.58 5.00 -1.57
CA LEU A 28 -8.84 5.55 -1.08
C LEU A 28 -8.83 5.72 0.43
N THR A 29 -8.36 4.71 1.17
CA THR A 29 -8.25 4.78 2.63
C THR A 29 -7.33 5.93 3.07
N PHE A 30 -6.18 6.08 2.42
CA PHE A 30 -5.28 7.20 2.68
C PHE A 30 -5.95 8.55 2.40
N CYS A 31 -6.62 8.69 1.25
CA CYS A 31 -7.37 9.89 0.91
C CYS A 31 -8.48 10.17 1.94
N PHE A 32 -9.21 9.16 2.41
CA PHE A 32 -10.22 9.34 3.45
C PHE A 32 -9.59 9.87 4.75
N VAL A 33 -8.51 9.26 5.23
CA VAL A 33 -7.82 9.71 6.45
C VAL A 33 -7.38 11.17 6.31
N VAL A 34 -6.72 11.53 5.21
CA VAL A 34 -6.27 12.90 4.97
C VAL A 34 -7.45 13.87 4.88
N LEU A 35 -8.53 13.48 4.21
CA LEU A 35 -9.71 14.33 4.02
C LEU A 35 -10.48 14.54 5.33
N PHE A 36 -10.59 13.50 6.17
CA PHE A 36 -11.22 13.63 7.49
C PHE A 36 -10.37 14.44 8.47
N GLU A 37 -9.04 14.33 8.41
CA GLU A 37 -8.16 15.00 9.38
C GLU A 37 -7.84 16.45 9.01
N TYR A 38 -7.66 16.74 7.71
CA TYR A 38 -7.25 18.07 7.23
C TYR A 38 -8.33 18.81 6.43
N GLY A 39 -9.41 18.13 6.05
CA GLY A 39 -10.46 18.70 5.23
C GLY A 39 -10.06 18.87 3.75
N THR A 40 -11.03 19.26 2.92
CA THR A 40 -10.82 19.43 1.47
C THR A 40 -9.97 20.64 1.11
N ARG A 41 -9.96 21.67 1.97
CA ARG A 41 -9.27 22.94 1.71
C ARG A 41 -7.75 22.85 1.86
N ASP A 42 -7.29 21.99 2.76
CA ASP A 42 -5.87 21.77 3.06
C ASP A 42 -5.41 20.34 2.71
N PHE A 43 -6.19 19.62 1.89
CA PHE A 43 -5.97 18.21 1.56
C PHE A 43 -4.56 17.92 1.03
N ALA A 44 -4.04 18.75 0.12
CA ALA A 44 -2.71 18.53 -0.46
C ALA A 44 -1.60 18.65 0.60
N ASN A 45 -1.72 19.63 1.50
CA ASN A 45 -0.76 19.84 2.59
C ASN A 45 -0.86 18.73 3.64
N GLY A 46 -2.09 18.32 3.98
CA GLY A 46 -2.36 17.16 4.84
C GLY A 46 -1.81 15.85 4.25
N ALA A 47 -1.99 15.63 2.95
CA ALA A 47 -1.49 14.45 2.26
C ALA A 47 0.05 14.37 2.31
N GLN A 48 0.74 15.50 2.08
CA GLN A 48 2.20 15.54 2.17
C GLN A 48 2.69 15.25 3.60
N LYS A 49 2.01 15.80 4.62
CA LYS A 49 2.36 15.58 6.03
C LYS A 49 2.15 14.12 6.43
N GLU A 50 1.01 13.52 6.08
CA GLU A 50 0.76 12.11 6.37
C GLU A 50 1.65 11.17 5.56
N TYR A 51 1.95 11.50 4.31
CA TYR A 51 2.90 10.73 3.51
C TYR A 51 4.30 10.75 4.13
N ALA A 52 4.78 11.90 4.60
CA ALA A 52 6.06 12.01 5.29
C ALA A 52 6.10 11.17 6.58
N ARG A 53 4.99 11.14 7.32
CA ARG A 53 4.82 10.32 8.52
C ARG A 53 4.85 8.83 8.20
N VAL A 54 4.04 8.38 7.23
CA VAL A 54 4.01 6.97 6.81
C VAL A 54 5.38 6.52 6.30
N LYS A 55 6.05 7.37 5.50
CA LYS A 55 7.40 7.09 4.98
C LYS A 55 8.41 6.89 6.11
N SER A 56 8.42 7.75 7.13
CA SER A 56 9.35 7.60 8.26
C SER A 56 9.06 6.34 9.08
N PHE A 57 7.79 5.97 9.25
CA PHE A 57 7.43 4.72 9.89
C PHE A 57 7.91 3.49 9.10
N VAL A 58 7.71 3.47 7.77
CA VAL A 58 8.19 2.36 6.94
C VAL A 58 9.70 2.27 6.99
N LEU A 59 10.41 3.40 6.84
CA LEU A 59 11.88 3.43 6.90
C LEU A 59 12.38 2.85 8.23
N LYS A 60 11.81 3.32 9.36
CA LYS A 60 12.16 2.84 10.69
C LYS A 60 11.91 1.34 10.84
N ARG A 61 10.80 0.83 10.34
CA ARG A 61 10.51 -0.62 10.35
C ARG A 61 11.49 -1.41 9.49
N THR A 62 11.85 -0.90 8.32
CA THR A 62 12.85 -1.53 7.45
C THR A 62 14.22 -1.57 8.12
N GLU A 63 14.61 -0.51 8.82
CA GLU A 63 15.84 -0.45 9.61
C GLU A 63 15.81 -1.44 10.79
N GLU A 64 14.71 -1.51 11.54
CA GLU A 64 14.51 -2.50 12.63
C GLU A 64 14.64 -3.94 12.12
N ILE A 65 14.02 -4.26 10.97
CA ILE A 65 14.10 -5.58 10.33
C ILE A 65 15.54 -5.88 9.85
N GLY A 66 16.23 -4.87 9.33
CA GLY A 66 17.63 -4.97 8.89
C GLY A 66 18.60 -5.20 10.04
N GLN A 67 18.41 -4.52 11.17
CA GLN A 67 19.24 -4.70 12.37
C GLN A 67 18.99 -6.05 13.06
N THR A 68 17.72 -6.50 13.11
CA THR A 68 17.37 -7.83 13.65
C THR A 68 18.04 -8.98 12.88
N LYS A 69 18.34 -8.78 11.58
CA LYS A 69 19.12 -9.74 10.78
C LYS A 69 20.63 -9.66 10.97
N LYS A 70 21.17 -8.55 11.48
CA LYS A 70 22.61 -8.32 11.67
C LYS A 70 23.08 -8.71 13.08
N ASP A 71 22.16 -8.71 14.05
CA ASP A 71 22.39 -9.10 15.45
C ASP A 71 22.31 -10.64 15.67
N ARG A 72 21.78 -11.39 14.69
CA ARG A 72 21.65 -12.86 14.73
C ARG A 72 22.70 -13.55 13.87
#